data_AF-A0A950H6U8-F1
#
_entry.id   AF-A0A950H6U8-F1
#
_cell.length_a   1.000
_cell.length_b   1.000
_cell.length_c   1.000
_cell.angle_alpha   90.00
_cell.angle_beta   90.00
_cell.angle_gamma   90.00
#
_symmetry.space_group_name_H-M   'P 1'
#
loop_
_entity.id
_entity.type
_entity.pdbx_description
1 polymer ?
#
loop_
_entity_poly.entity_id
_entity_poly.type
_entity_poly.pdbx_seq_one_letter_code
_entity_poly.pdbx_strand_id
1 'polypeptide(L)'
;MPAEAPVAPQWPSYRGPSQFVGTSPSQRVTVYADPSLGAPGLQNAQDLVNDADRIASANDALFGTVGGQVSVIVFALGSRTDGTGGADHMGCDYTTGNAIEVCASFGNSARVAALFEAELSECSMGGDLCGVSTGEALSRWCAAVIGHNALPDFATAPQWAQDGMPNFVDTTDPTDQNPDSTGCGMAFLSWLMSQGHGLDQIAPAMVALRDAGTLAQLYRNQTSDLASNAWPSFQAAVQQLPNAITSDDPFGALAQPAQLVHQSLWTLALASKVFSSILADIASGKSAAQIVAGVRALLPTTKFVHDPLIGRSESRRLVPPHKAR
;
A
#
# COMPACT_ATOMS: atom_id res chain seq x y z
N MET A 1 -27.36 -23.91 12.16
CA MET A 1 -26.59 -24.27 10.95
C MET A 1 -25.34 -23.41 10.98
N PRO A 2 -24.11 -23.96 10.94
CA PRO A 2 -22.95 -23.11 10.67
C PRO A 2 -23.16 -22.41 9.33
N ALA A 3 -22.80 -21.13 9.24
CA ALA A 3 -22.83 -20.42 7.97
C ALA A 3 -21.93 -21.15 6.96
N GLU A 4 -22.40 -21.28 5.72
CA GLU A 4 -21.64 -21.89 4.64
C GLU A 4 -20.39 -21.03 4.35
N ALA A 5 -19.24 -21.67 4.12
CA ALA A 5 -18.01 -20.95 3.81
C ALA A 5 -18.18 -20.12 2.52
N PRO A 6 -17.61 -18.90 2.44
CA PRO A 6 -17.65 -18.12 1.22
C PRO A 6 -17.01 -18.87 0.04
N VAL A 7 -17.53 -18.63 -1.17
CA VAL A 7 -16.96 -19.19 -2.40
C VAL A 7 -15.68 -18.42 -2.75
N ALA A 8 -14.58 -19.14 -2.95
CA ALA A 8 -13.32 -18.54 -3.38
C ALA A 8 -13.47 -17.88 -4.77
N PRO A 9 -12.87 -16.70 -4.99
CA PRO A 9 -12.85 -16.09 -6.31
C PRO A 9 -11.98 -16.90 -7.29
N GLN A 10 -12.00 -16.51 -8.56
CA GLN A 10 -10.98 -16.95 -9.48
C GLN A 10 -9.65 -16.27 -9.13
N TRP A 11 -8.64 -17.08 -8.80
CA TRP A 11 -7.31 -16.58 -8.48
C TRP A 11 -6.48 -16.30 -9.75
N PRO A 12 -5.59 -15.28 -9.73
CA PRO A 12 -4.69 -14.96 -10.85
C PRO A 12 -3.98 -16.20 -11.43
N SER A 13 -3.26 -16.95 -10.60
CA SER A 13 -2.39 -18.06 -10.98
C SER A 13 -2.66 -19.37 -10.21
N TYR A 14 -3.22 -19.32 -9.00
CA TYR A 14 -3.53 -20.51 -8.22
C TYR A 14 -4.65 -21.32 -8.87
N ARG A 15 -4.46 -22.64 -8.96
CA ARG A 15 -5.41 -23.59 -9.58
C ARG A 15 -5.80 -24.74 -8.66
N GLY A 16 -5.29 -24.75 -7.43
CA GLY A 16 -5.58 -25.80 -6.45
C GLY A 16 -6.89 -25.57 -5.69
N PRO A 17 -7.26 -26.51 -4.80
CA PRO A 17 -8.40 -26.32 -3.92
C PRO A 17 -8.13 -25.22 -2.88
N SER A 18 -8.99 -24.23 -2.79
CA SER A 18 -8.87 -23.17 -1.76
C SER A 18 -9.57 -23.59 -0.47
N GLN A 19 -8.85 -23.62 0.65
CA GLN A 19 -9.43 -23.83 1.97
C GLN A 19 -9.79 -22.48 2.59
N PHE A 20 -11.07 -22.22 2.88
CA PHE A 20 -11.47 -21.06 3.67
C PHE A 20 -10.90 -21.15 5.09
N VAL A 21 -10.25 -20.08 5.55
CA VAL A 21 -9.63 -20.00 6.88
C VAL A 21 -10.43 -19.08 7.79
N GLY A 22 -10.83 -17.92 7.30
CA GLY A 22 -11.61 -16.96 8.08
C GLY A 22 -11.82 -15.65 7.35
N THR A 23 -12.65 -14.80 7.94
CA THR A 23 -12.85 -13.42 7.51
C THR A 23 -12.51 -12.52 8.69
N SER A 24 -11.81 -11.41 8.43
CA SER A 24 -11.46 -10.45 9.47
C SER A 24 -12.70 -9.86 10.15
N PRO A 25 -12.63 -9.39 11.41
CA PRO A 25 -13.79 -8.84 12.13
C PRO A 25 -14.52 -7.71 11.39
N SER A 26 -13.80 -6.84 10.68
CA SER A 26 -14.39 -5.77 9.85
C SER A 26 -15.08 -6.28 8.58
N GLN A 27 -14.96 -7.56 8.26
CA GLN A 27 -15.41 -8.20 7.02
C GLN A 27 -14.71 -7.72 5.74
N ARG A 28 -13.61 -6.97 5.86
CA ARG A 28 -12.87 -6.45 4.70
C ARG A 28 -11.96 -7.47 4.04
N VAL A 29 -11.46 -8.45 4.78
CA VAL A 29 -10.48 -9.41 4.26
C VAL A 29 -10.97 -10.82 4.51
N THR A 30 -11.18 -11.58 3.44
CA THR A 30 -11.49 -13.01 3.48
C THR A 30 -10.26 -13.81 3.11
N VAL A 31 -9.78 -14.69 3.99
CA VAL A 31 -8.53 -15.41 3.81
C VAL A 31 -8.76 -16.89 3.52
N TYR A 32 -8.04 -17.37 2.54
CA TYR A 32 -7.94 -18.76 2.11
C TYR A 32 -6.49 -19.25 2.22
N ALA A 33 -6.32 -20.56 2.26
CA ALA A 33 -5.01 -21.21 2.20
C ALA A 33 -5.05 -22.36 1.19
N ASP A 34 -3.89 -22.65 0.59
CA ASP A 34 -3.65 -23.90 -0.09
C ASP A 34 -3.51 -25.02 0.97
N PRO A 35 -4.44 -25.98 1.05
CA PRO A 35 -4.42 -27.03 2.07
C PRO A 35 -3.22 -27.97 1.94
N SER A 36 -2.57 -28.02 0.76
CA SER A 36 -1.38 -28.85 0.56
C SER A 36 -0.16 -28.36 1.36
N LEU A 37 -0.17 -27.12 1.84
CA LEU A 37 0.91 -26.55 2.66
C LEU A 37 0.92 -27.07 4.10
N GLY A 38 -0.13 -27.77 4.53
CA GLY A 38 -0.26 -28.29 5.89
C GLY A 38 -0.27 -27.21 6.97
N ALA A 39 0.12 -27.58 8.18
CA ALA A 39 0.04 -26.70 9.36
C ALA A 39 0.81 -25.37 9.20
N PRO A 40 2.03 -25.31 8.61
CA PRO A 40 2.74 -24.05 8.43
C PRO A 40 1.99 -23.05 7.53
N GLY A 41 1.40 -23.50 6.42
CA GLY A 41 0.61 -22.63 5.55
C GLY A 41 -0.69 -22.18 6.21
N LEU A 42 -1.36 -23.09 6.93
CA LEU A 42 -2.54 -22.74 7.71
C LEU A 42 -2.23 -21.69 8.79
N GLN A 43 -1.09 -21.80 9.47
CA GLN A 43 -0.66 -20.82 10.47
C GLN A 43 -0.46 -19.43 9.85
N ASN A 44 0.23 -19.33 8.70
CA ASN A 44 0.39 -18.06 8.00
C ASN A 44 -0.97 -17.42 7.67
N ALA A 45 -1.94 -18.22 7.19
CA ALA A 45 -3.27 -17.71 6.86
C ALA A 45 -4.08 -17.30 8.10
N GLN A 46 -3.98 -18.05 9.21
CA GLN A 46 -4.64 -17.70 10.47
C GLN A 46 -4.07 -16.40 11.06
N ASP A 47 -2.75 -16.24 11.03
CA ASP A 47 -2.11 -15.01 11.47
C ASP A 47 -2.53 -13.83 10.60
N LEU A 48 -2.65 -14.03 9.28
CA LEU A 48 -3.16 -13.01 8.38
C LEU A 48 -4.60 -12.61 8.68
N VAL A 49 -5.51 -13.57 8.97
CA VAL A 49 -6.89 -13.24 9.42
C VAL A 49 -6.87 -12.33 10.65
N ASN A 50 -5.98 -12.63 11.61
CA ASN A 50 -5.88 -11.89 12.86
C ASN A 50 -5.29 -10.47 12.68
N ASP A 51 -4.40 -10.28 11.70
CA ASP A 51 -3.72 -9.00 11.44
C ASP A 51 -4.39 -8.13 10.38
N ALA A 52 -5.26 -8.72 9.55
CA ALA A 52 -5.86 -8.08 8.37
C ALA A 52 -6.55 -6.73 8.67
N ASP A 53 -7.27 -6.61 9.79
CA ASP A 53 -7.95 -5.35 10.13
C ASP A 53 -6.96 -4.23 10.49
N ARG A 54 -5.81 -4.56 11.11
CA ARG A 54 -4.74 -3.58 11.37
C ARG A 54 -4.16 -3.08 10.05
N ILE A 55 -3.85 -4.01 9.15
CA ILE A 55 -3.28 -3.73 7.83
C ILE A 55 -4.23 -2.84 7.03
N ALA A 56 -5.48 -3.28 6.86
CA ALA A 56 -6.49 -2.54 6.10
C ALA A 56 -6.80 -1.15 6.67
N SER A 57 -6.83 -1.00 8.01
CA SER A 57 -7.04 0.31 8.64
C SER A 57 -5.84 1.24 8.48
N ALA A 58 -4.62 0.71 8.53
CA ALA A 58 -3.42 1.50 8.29
C ALA A 58 -3.31 1.93 6.82
N ASN A 59 -3.66 1.04 5.89
CA ASN A 59 -3.75 1.34 4.47
C ASN A 59 -4.77 2.46 4.20
N ASP A 60 -5.99 2.35 4.72
CA ASP A 60 -7.00 3.41 4.60
C ASP A 60 -6.50 4.76 5.12
N ALA A 61 -5.73 4.75 6.22
CA ALA A 61 -5.17 5.96 6.80
C ALA A 61 -4.12 6.61 5.88
N LEU A 62 -3.30 5.81 5.18
CA LEU A 62 -2.34 6.32 4.20
C LEU A 62 -3.03 6.91 2.98
N PHE A 63 -4.05 6.24 2.45
CA PHE A 63 -4.74 6.68 1.24
C PHE A 63 -5.86 7.70 1.50
N GLY A 64 -6.24 7.92 2.77
CA GLY A 64 -7.31 8.84 3.17
C GLY A 64 -8.70 8.40 2.71
N THR A 65 -8.87 7.14 2.30
CA THR A 65 -10.14 6.58 1.82
C THR A 65 -10.34 5.19 2.40
N VAL A 66 -11.61 4.81 2.60
CA VAL A 66 -11.93 3.45 3.04
C VAL A 66 -11.90 2.53 1.82
N GLY A 67 -10.99 1.56 1.84
CA GLY A 67 -10.87 0.57 0.78
C GLY A 67 -12.01 -0.45 0.73
N GLY A 68 -12.04 -1.24 -0.33
CA GLY A 68 -13.03 -2.29 -0.55
C GLY A 68 -12.75 -3.60 0.20
N GLN A 69 -13.56 -4.60 -0.12
CA GLN A 69 -13.36 -5.99 0.34
C GLN A 69 -12.40 -6.71 -0.60
N VAL A 70 -11.53 -7.55 -0.03
CA VAL A 70 -10.60 -8.40 -0.78
C VAL A 70 -10.65 -9.84 -0.28
N SER A 71 -10.32 -10.76 -1.18
CA SER A 71 -10.03 -12.15 -0.86
C SER A 71 -8.54 -12.40 -1.05
N VAL A 72 -7.93 -13.12 -0.12
CA VAL A 72 -6.50 -13.41 -0.13
C VAL A 72 -6.29 -14.91 -0.06
N ILE A 73 -5.38 -15.46 -0.86
CA ILE A 73 -4.93 -16.85 -0.70
C ILE A 73 -3.45 -16.92 -0.37
N VAL A 74 -3.12 -17.68 0.69
CA VAL A 74 -1.74 -18.05 1.04
C VAL A 74 -1.40 -19.39 0.39
N PHE A 75 -0.44 -19.41 -0.53
CA PHE A 75 -0.02 -20.63 -1.22
C PHE A 75 1.47 -20.62 -1.59
N ALA A 76 1.97 -21.73 -2.17
CA ALA A 76 3.34 -21.81 -2.66
C ALA A 76 3.55 -21.08 -4.00
N LEU A 77 3.40 -19.76 -4.02
CA LEU A 77 3.55 -18.93 -5.22
C LEU A 77 4.95 -19.11 -5.84
N GLY A 78 5.02 -19.49 -7.12
CA GLY A 78 6.29 -19.85 -7.77
C GLY A 78 7.00 -21.06 -7.16
N SER A 79 6.26 -21.98 -6.51
CA SER A 79 6.81 -23.13 -5.77
C SER A 79 7.72 -22.73 -4.60
N ARG A 80 7.47 -21.56 -3.99
CA ARG A 80 8.22 -21.05 -2.83
C ARG A 80 7.34 -21.04 -1.58
N THR A 81 7.95 -21.26 -0.42
CA THR A 81 7.29 -21.19 0.89
C THR A 81 8.09 -20.39 1.91
N ASP A 82 9.05 -19.60 1.43
CA ASP A 82 9.88 -18.67 2.19
C ASP A 82 9.46 -17.21 1.96
N GLY A 83 8.40 -16.97 1.20
CA GLY A 83 7.91 -15.64 0.83
C GLY A 83 8.71 -14.98 -0.30
N THR A 84 9.70 -15.65 -0.91
CA THR A 84 10.44 -15.11 -2.08
C THR A 84 9.65 -15.22 -3.38
N GLY A 85 8.54 -15.97 -3.35
CA GLY A 85 7.58 -16.00 -4.45
C GLY A 85 6.82 -14.70 -4.64
N GLY A 86 6.82 -13.80 -3.64
CA GLY A 86 6.19 -12.50 -3.72
C GLY A 86 4.69 -12.51 -3.46
N ALA A 87 3.98 -11.58 -4.08
CA ALA A 87 2.53 -11.58 -4.14
C ALA A 87 2.05 -11.10 -5.52
N ASP A 88 0.77 -11.27 -5.82
CA ASP A 88 0.17 -10.99 -7.12
C ASP A 88 -1.32 -10.71 -6.99
N HIS A 89 -1.88 -9.99 -7.96
CA HIS A 89 -3.32 -9.76 -8.11
C HIS A 89 -3.59 -9.32 -9.56
N MET A 90 -4.87 -9.17 -9.92
CA MET A 90 -5.28 -8.81 -11.28
C MET A 90 -5.87 -7.41 -11.35
N GLY A 91 -5.04 -6.37 -11.41
CA GLY A 91 -5.46 -4.98 -11.68
C GLY A 91 -5.51 -4.10 -10.42
N CYS A 92 -5.40 -2.78 -10.56
CA CYS A 92 -5.10 -1.90 -9.42
C CYS A 92 -6.33 -1.37 -8.67
N ASP A 93 -7.40 -2.15 -8.54
CA ASP A 93 -8.59 -1.71 -7.81
C ASP A 93 -9.33 -2.84 -7.07
N TYR A 94 -10.24 -2.45 -6.18
CA TYR A 94 -11.07 -3.39 -5.41
C TYR A 94 -12.16 -4.12 -6.22
N THR A 95 -12.22 -3.92 -7.54
CA THR A 95 -13.19 -4.61 -8.41
C THR A 95 -12.54 -5.75 -9.18
N THR A 96 -11.32 -5.51 -9.69
CA THR A 96 -10.57 -6.42 -10.55
C THR A 96 -9.40 -7.05 -9.79
N GLY A 97 -8.72 -6.29 -8.94
CA GLY A 97 -7.57 -6.70 -8.11
C GLY A 97 -7.93 -7.33 -6.77
N ASN A 98 -9.22 -7.49 -6.46
CA ASN A 98 -9.66 -7.94 -5.14
C ASN A 98 -9.43 -9.44 -4.85
N ALA A 99 -8.82 -10.18 -5.77
CA ALA A 99 -8.34 -11.54 -5.58
C ALA A 99 -6.81 -11.55 -5.49
N ILE A 100 -6.30 -11.46 -4.26
CA ILE A 100 -4.88 -11.31 -3.95
C ILE A 100 -4.25 -12.68 -3.65
N GLU A 101 -3.08 -12.91 -4.23
CA GLU A 101 -2.26 -14.09 -4.10
C GLU A 101 -1.00 -13.77 -3.30
N VAL A 102 -0.77 -14.45 -2.18
CA VAL A 102 0.41 -14.21 -1.33
C VAL A 102 1.23 -15.47 -1.18
N CYS A 103 2.54 -15.35 -1.43
CA CYS A 103 3.47 -16.45 -1.16
C CYS A 103 3.51 -16.76 0.33
N ALA A 104 3.32 -18.03 0.68
CA ALA A 104 3.56 -18.52 2.02
C ALA A 104 5.00 -18.23 2.46
N SER A 105 5.18 -17.93 3.75
CA SER A 105 6.48 -17.76 4.39
C SER A 105 6.48 -18.47 5.74
N PHE A 106 6.88 -19.74 5.73
CA PHE A 106 6.77 -20.61 6.89
C PHE A 106 7.59 -20.08 8.06
N GLY A 107 6.92 -19.90 9.21
CA GLY A 107 7.51 -19.33 10.41
C GLY A 107 7.73 -17.81 10.37
N ASN A 108 7.28 -17.11 9.31
CA ASN A 108 7.41 -15.66 9.17
C ASN A 108 6.10 -15.02 8.66
N SER A 109 5.10 -14.95 9.54
CA SER A 109 3.81 -14.33 9.21
C SER A 109 3.89 -12.82 8.99
N ALA A 110 4.89 -12.13 9.56
CA ALA A 110 5.14 -10.72 9.29
C ALA A 110 5.46 -10.46 7.80
N ARG A 111 6.21 -11.38 7.17
CA ARG A 111 6.48 -11.33 5.73
C ARG A 111 5.20 -11.53 4.91
N VAL A 112 4.34 -12.47 5.29
CA VAL A 112 3.04 -12.70 4.63
C VAL A 112 2.15 -11.45 4.74
N ALA A 113 2.10 -10.82 5.91
CA ALA A 113 1.39 -9.57 6.13
C ALA A 113 1.93 -8.42 5.26
N ALA A 114 3.26 -8.27 5.16
CA ALA A 114 3.87 -7.23 4.33
C ALA A 114 3.65 -7.46 2.82
N LEU A 115 3.69 -8.72 2.36
CA LEU A 115 3.35 -9.09 0.99
C LEU A 115 1.88 -8.77 0.68
N PHE A 116 0.97 -9.12 1.58
CA PHE A 116 -0.44 -8.76 1.45
C PHE A 116 -0.65 -7.24 1.38
N GLU A 117 0.04 -6.47 2.23
CA GLU A 117 -0.09 -5.02 2.25
C GLU A 117 0.38 -4.33 0.96
N ALA A 118 1.43 -4.86 0.31
CA ALA A 118 1.87 -4.34 -0.97
C ALA A 118 0.71 -4.40 -1.99
N GLU A 119 0.09 -5.56 -2.15
CA GLU A 119 -1.03 -5.75 -3.10
C GLU A 119 -2.31 -5.01 -2.67
N LEU A 120 -2.58 -4.92 -1.36
CA LEU A 120 -3.73 -4.16 -0.85
C LEU A 120 -3.58 -2.67 -1.16
N SER A 121 -2.36 -2.12 -1.02
CA SER A 121 -2.07 -0.74 -1.38
C SER A 121 -2.35 -0.45 -2.84
N GLU A 122 -2.04 -1.41 -3.71
CA GLU A 122 -2.30 -1.29 -5.14
C GLU A 122 -3.80 -1.25 -5.45
N CYS A 123 -4.61 -2.03 -4.73
CA CYS A 123 -6.07 -1.91 -4.80
C CYS A 123 -6.57 -0.52 -4.37
N SER A 124 -5.91 0.12 -3.39
CA SER A 124 -6.23 1.47 -2.93
C SER A 124 -5.77 2.58 -3.87
N MET A 125 -4.85 2.29 -4.79
CA MET A 125 -4.39 3.27 -5.78
C MET A 125 -5.44 3.56 -6.84
N GLY A 126 -6.22 2.55 -7.25
CA GLY A 126 -7.20 2.67 -8.33
C GLY A 126 -6.54 2.82 -9.71
N GLY A 127 -7.31 2.50 -10.77
CA GLY A 127 -6.87 2.65 -12.15
C GLY A 127 -5.73 1.71 -12.53
N ASP A 128 -4.68 2.23 -13.16
CA ASP A 128 -3.52 1.47 -13.64
C ASP A 128 -2.20 1.85 -12.93
N LEU A 129 -2.25 2.62 -11.83
CA LEU A 129 -1.04 3.14 -11.16
C LEU A 129 -0.10 2.03 -10.66
N CYS A 130 -0.63 0.90 -10.19
CA CYS A 130 0.20 -0.23 -9.77
C CYS A 130 1.01 -0.85 -10.90
N GLY A 131 0.59 -0.69 -12.16
CA GLY A 131 1.27 -1.27 -13.32
C GLY A 131 2.49 -0.47 -13.82
N VAL A 132 2.88 0.58 -13.11
CA VAL A 132 3.99 1.48 -13.48
C VAL A 132 4.93 1.71 -12.29
N SER A 133 6.15 2.19 -12.55
CA SER A 133 7.20 2.29 -11.54
C SER A 133 6.85 3.15 -10.31
N THR A 134 6.02 4.18 -10.48
CA THR A 134 5.62 5.06 -9.38
C THR A 134 4.63 4.40 -8.42
N GLY A 135 3.73 3.55 -8.93
CA GLY A 135 2.84 2.75 -8.09
C GLY A 135 3.58 1.61 -7.39
N GLU A 136 4.43 0.88 -8.10
CA GLU A 136 5.26 -0.17 -7.51
C GLU A 136 6.15 0.35 -6.36
N ALA A 137 6.77 1.52 -6.54
CA ALA A 137 7.53 2.15 -5.46
C ALA A 137 6.63 2.56 -4.28
N LEU A 138 5.42 3.03 -4.55
CA LEU A 138 4.48 3.43 -3.51
C LEU A 138 3.95 2.23 -2.71
N SER A 139 3.60 1.11 -3.36
CA SER A 139 3.08 -0.09 -2.71
C SER A 139 4.13 -0.73 -1.80
N ARG A 140 5.38 -0.80 -2.29
CA ARG A 140 6.54 -1.24 -1.48
C ARG A 140 6.79 -0.34 -0.27
N TRP A 141 6.61 0.97 -0.39
CA TRP A 141 6.72 1.88 0.76
C TRP A 141 5.60 1.68 1.78
N CYS A 142 4.37 1.45 1.33
CA CYS A 142 3.25 1.11 2.22
C CYS A 142 3.54 -0.19 2.98
N ALA A 143 4.01 -1.22 2.27
CA ALA A 143 4.45 -2.49 2.88
C ALA A 143 5.62 -2.32 3.85
N ALA A 144 6.60 -1.47 3.54
CA ALA A 144 7.73 -1.20 4.42
C ALA A 144 7.28 -0.53 5.74
N VAL A 145 6.35 0.43 5.67
CA VAL A 145 5.83 1.13 6.86
C VAL A 145 4.90 0.23 7.69
N ILE A 146 3.89 -0.36 7.07
CA ILE A 146 2.83 -1.12 7.76
C ILE A 146 3.29 -2.53 8.15
N GLY A 147 4.17 -3.13 7.35
CA GLY A 147 4.80 -4.43 7.60
C GLY A 147 6.10 -4.36 8.41
N HIS A 148 6.44 -3.19 8.97
CA HIS A 148 7.65 -2.99 9.76
C HIS A 148 8.94 -3.48 9.06
N ASN A 149 9.03 -3.19 7.77
CA ASN A 149 10.14 -3.55 6.90
C ASN A 149 10.46 -5.06 6.88
N ALA A 150 9.43 -5.90 6.84
CA ALA A 150 9.58 -7.37 6.77
C ALA A 150 10.03 -7.90 5.39
N LEU A 151 10.26 -7.02 4.40
CA LEU A 151 10.70 -7.34 3.03
C LEU A 151 12.06 -6.72 2.65
N PRO A 152 13.08 -6.70 3.53
CA PRO A 152 14.31 -5.96 3.25
C PRO A 152 15.11 -6.55 2.07
N ASP A 153 14.88 -7.83 1.74
CA ASP A 153 15.49 -8.53 0.61
C ASP A 153 14.81 -8.23 -0.74
N PHE A 154 13.72 -7.46 -0.76
CA PHE A 154 13.12 -6.93 -1.99
C PHE A 154 13.77 -5.60 -2.43
N ALA A 155 14.77 -5.11 -1.70
CA ALA A 155 15.37 -3.80 -1.96
C ALA A 155 15.97 -3.68 -3.37
N THR A 156 15.61 -2.61 -4.07
CA THR A 156 16.01 -2.34 -5.47
C THR A 156 16.83 -1.05 -5.63
N ALA A 157 16.72 -0.10 -4.70
CA ALA A 157 17.52 1.13 -4.70
C ALA A 157 19.04 0.88 -4.74
N PRO A 158 19.61 -0.16 -4.08
CA PRO A 158 21.02 -0.46 -4.20
C PRO A 158 21.45 -0.85 -5.63
N GLN A 159 20.58 -1.53 -6.38
CA GLN A 159 20.85 -1.90 -7.78
C GLN A 159 20.81 -0.65 -8.67
N TRP A 160 19.75 0.15 -8.55
CA TRP A 160 19.62 1.44 -9.24
C TRP A 160 20.84 2.34 -9.03
N ALA A 161 21.37 2.39 -7.81
CA ALA A 161 22.58 3.14 -7.50
C ALA A 161 23.84 2.58 -8.17
N GLN A 162 23.97 1.26 -8.23
CA GLN A 162 25.09 0.56 -8.89
C GLN A 162 25.07 0.76 -10.41
N ASP A 163 23.88 0.82 -11.00
CA ASP A 163 23.68 0.97 -12.45
C ASP A 163 23.78 2.42 -12.94
N GLY A 164 24.31 3.31 -12.08
CA GLY A 164 24.61 4.69 -12.44
C GLY A 164 23.47 5.67 -12.21
N MET A 165 22.46 5.28 -11.41
CA MET A 165 21.32 6.11 -11.01
C MET A 165 20.56 6.69 -12.22
N PRO A 166 20.05 5.85 -13.15
CA PRO A 166 19.20 6.36 -14.23
C PRO A 166 18.01 7.16 -13.69
N ASN A 167 17.67 8.26 -14.36
CA ASN A 167 16.62 9.18 -13.91
C ASN A 167 15.23 8.65 -14.28
N PHE A 168 14.55 8.08 -13.29
CA PHE A 168 13.11 7.75 -13.34
C PHE A 168 12.26 8.70 -12.47
N VAL A 169 12.82 9.82 -12.02
CA VAL A 169 12.07 10.86 -11.31
C VAL A 169 11.26 11.71 -12.27
N ASP A 170 11.86 12.04 -13.42
CA ASP A 170 11.23 12.87 -14.45
C ASP A 170 10.35 12.08 -15.43
N THR A 171 10.40 10.75 -15.39
CA THR A 171 9.67 9.85 -16.28
C THR A 171 9.14 8.63 -15.54
N THR A 172 7.88 8.34 -15.75
CA THR A 172 7.26 7.09 -15.27
C THR A 172 7.58 5.96 -16.25
N ASP A 173 8.18 4.89 -15.75
CA ASP A 173 8.39 3.68 -16.54
C ASP A 173 7.04 2.95 -16.67
N PRO A 174 6.54 2.63 -17.88
CA PRO A 174 5.25 1.97 -18.07
C PRO A 174 5.23 0.50 -17.63
N THR A 175 6.12 0.11 -16.73
CA THR A 175 6.17 -1.19 -16.07
C THR A 175 6.61 -1.06 -14.62
N ASP A 176 6.06 -1.94 -13.80
CA ASP A 176 6.36 -2.28 -12.42
C ASP A 176 7.54 -3.27 -12.27
N GLN A 177 8.02 -3.85 -13.38
CA GLN A 177 8.99 -4.96 -13.35
C GLN A 177 10.45 -4.52 -13.48
N ASN A 178 10.71 -3.24 -13.71
CA ASN A 178 12.08 -2.74 -13.88
C ASN A 178 12.69 -2.33 -12.53
N PRO A 179 13.67 -3.08 -12.00
CA PRO A 179 14.26 -2.81 -10.68
C PRO A 179 14.95 -1.45 -10.58
N ASP A 180 15.48 -0.88 -11.67
CA ASP A 180 16.08 0.45 -11.63
C ASP A 180 15.03 1.54 -11.45
N SER A 181 13.90 1.42 -12.15
CA SER A 181 12.80 2.37 -12.04
C SER A 181 12.15 2.34 -10.66
N THR A 182 11.93 1.13 -10.13
CA THR A 182 11.41 0.92 -8.78
C THR A 182 12.40 1.39 -7.73
N GLY A 183 13.69 1.06 -7.88
CA GLY A 183 14.74 1.46 -6.96
C GLY A 183 14.94 2.98 -6.90
N CYS A 184 14.86 3.65 -8.05
CA CYS A 184 14.83 5.10 -8.13
C CYS A 184 13.65 5.68 -7.34
N GLY A 185 12.45 5.13 -7.55
CA GLY A 185 11.24 5.55 -6.83
C GLY A 185 11.32 5.31 -5.33
N MET A 186 11.80 4.15 -4.89
CA MET A 186 12.00 3.83 -3.48
C MET A 186 12.93 4.84 -2.79
N ALA A 187 14.11 5.09 -3.38
CA ALA A 187 15.06 6.05 -2.84
C ALA A 187 14.54 7.49 -2.87
N PHE A 188 13.81 7.89 -3.91
CA PHE A 188 13.21 9.21 -4.02
C PHE A 188 12.14 9.45 -2.95
N LEU A 189 11.27 8.48 -2.72
CA LEU A 189 10.24 8.58 -1.69
C LEU A 189 10.86 8.56 -0.28
N SER A 190 11.92 7.77 -0.04
CA SER A 190 12.74 7.87 1.19
C SER A 190 13.20 9.31 1.44
N TRP A 191 13.78 9.94 0.40
CA TRP A 191 14.24 11.32 0.48
C TRP A 191 13.09 12.29 0.76
N LEU A 192 12.00 12.21 0.02
CA LEU A 192 10.85 13.11 0.19
C LEU A 192 10.25 13.00 1.60
N MET A 193 10.16 11.78 2.15
CA MET A 193 9.74 11.58 3.54
C MET A 193 10.74 12.12 4.54
N SER A 194 12.05 12.03 4.27
CA SER A 194 13.07 12.62 5.13
C SER A 194 12.96 14.14 5.25
N GLN A 195 12.33 14.81 4.26
CA GLN A 195 12.03 16.23 4.26
C GLN A 195 10.74 16.57 5.04
N GLY A 196 10.06 15.57 5.62
CA GLY A 196 8.85 15.73 6.42
C GLY A 196 7.53 15.50 5.68
N HIS A 197 7.57 15.04 4.42
CA HIS A 197 6.36 14.70 3.66
C HIS A 197 5.93 13.27 3.97
N GLY A 198 4.92 13.10 4.82
CA GLY A 198 4.47 11.79 5.25
C GLY A 198 3.87 10.95 4.12
N LEU A 199 3.88 9.62 4.29
CA LEU A 199 3.30 8.70 3.31
C LEU A 199 1.78 8.92 3.14
N ASP A 200 1.11 9.42 4.18
CA ASP A 200 -0.29 9.86 4.20
C ASP A 200 -0.56 11.12 3.35
N GLN A 201 0.49 11.87 3.00
CA GLN A 201 0.43 12.99 2.05
C GLN A 201 0.85 12.56 0.65
N ILE A 202 1.86 11.68 0.57
CA ILE A 202 2.43 11.18 -0.68
C ILE A 202 1.46 10.27 -1.42
N ALA A 203 0.87 9.28 -0.75
CA ALA A 203 0.02 8.27 -1.37
C ALA A 203 -1.18 8.89 -2.11
N PRO A 204 -2.05 9.72 -1.48
CA PRO A 204 -3.18 10.32 -2.18
C PRO A 204 -2.73 11.29 -3.28
N ALA A 205 -1.59 11.97 -3.12
CA ALA A 205 -1.07 12.86 -4.14
C ALA A 205 -0.57 12.10 -5.38
N MET A 206 0.06 10.94 -5.19
CA MET A 206 0.50 10.09 -6.30
C MET A 206 -0.71 9.48 -7.03
N VAL A 207 -1.72 9.00 -6.28
CA VAL A 207 -2.99 8.53 -6.86
C VAL A 207 -3.66 9.61 -7.73
N ALA A 208 -3.67 10.86 -7.26
CA ALA A 208 -4.24 11.97 -8.02
C ALA A 208 -3.50 12.25 -9.35
N LEU A 209 -2.21 11.91 -9.43
CA LEU A 209 -1.41 12.06 -10.65
C LEU A 209 -1.62 10.92 -11.65
N ARG A 210 -2.20 9.79 -11.22
CA ARG A 210 -2.47 8.58 -12.04
C ARG A 210 -1.19 7.96 -12.63
N ASP A 211 -1.37 7.01 -13.53
CA ASP A 211 -0.35 6.18 -14.19
C ASP A 211 0.62 6.95 -15.10
N ALA A 212 0.22 8.13 -15.62
CA ALA A 212 1.11 9.03 -16.35
C ALA A 212 1.89 10.01 -15.44
N GLY A 213 1.58 10.02 -14.14
CA GLY A 213 2.15 10.93 -13.15
C GLY A 213 3.59 10.62 -12.78
N THR A 214 4.45 11.64 -12.71
CA THR A 214 5.88 11.47 -12.38
C THR A 214 6.21 11.84 -10.93
N LEU A 215 7.32 11.32 -10.41
CA LEU A 215 7.81 11.71 -9.08
C LEU A 215 8.22 13.18 -9.01
N ALA A 216 8.66 13.78 -10.12
CA ALA A 216 8.90 15.22 -10.22
C ALA A 216 7.62 16.04 -10.04
N GLN A 217 6.49 15.58 -10.59
CA GLN A 217 5.18 16.20 -10.38
C GLN A 217 4.71 16.03 -8.94
N LEU A 218 4.93 14.85 -8.34
CA LEU A 218 4.68 14.61 -6.92
C LEU A 218 5.49 15.58 -6.05
N TYR A 219 6.79 15.71 -6.29
CA TYR A 219 7.66 16.67 -5.60
C TYR A 219 7.10 18.08 -5.66
N ARG A 220 6.76 18.58 -6.86
CA ARG A 220 6.12 19.90 -7.01
C ARG A 220 4.88 20.04 -6.14
N ASN A 221 4.02 19.01 -6.11
CA ASN A 221 2.79 19.06 -5.33
C ASN A 221 3.07 19.11 -3.82
N GLN A 222 4.12 18.44 -3.34
CA GLN A 222 4.45 18.35 -1.92
C GLN A 222 5.27 19.55 -1.43
N THR A 223 6.22 20.04 -2.23
CA THR A 223 7.18 21.08 -1.82
C THR A 223 6.80 22.48 -2.31
N SER A 224 5.86 22.59 -3.24
CA SER A 224 5.57 23.81 -4.01
C SER A 224 6.75 24.34 -4.84
N ASP A 225 7.82 23.57 -5.00
CA ASP A 225 8.96 23.88 -5.87
C ASP A 225 8.72 23.37 -7.31
N LEU A 226 9.54 23.79 -8.27
CA LEU A 226 9.42 23.37 -9.66
C LEU A 226 9.73 21.88 -9.82
N ALA A 227 8.94 21.19 -10.65
CA ALA A 227 9.18 19.78 -10.98
C ALA A 227 10.60 19.55 -11.55
N SER A 228 11.11 20.50 -12.34
CA SER A 228 12.48 20.47 -12.89
C SER A 228 13.59 20.48 -11.85
N ASN A 229 13.28 20.86 -10.60
CA ASN A 229 14.23 20.86 -9.49
C ASN A 229 14.24 19.52 -8.73
N ALA A 230 13.27 18.63 -8.97
CA ALA A 230 13.15 17.38 -8.22
C ALA A 230 14.39 16.50 -8.36
N TRP A 231 14.79 16.18 -9.60
CA TRP A 231 15.94 15.32 -9.86
C TRP A 231 17.28 15.94 -9.39
N PRO A 232 17.63 17.21 -9.73
CA PRO A 232 18.86 17.82 -9.23
C PRO A 232 18.94 17.89 -7.69
N SER A 233 17.84 18.22 -7.01
CA SER A 233 17.78 18.27 -5.55
C SER A 233 17.94 16.91 -4.91
N PHE A 234 17.28 15.89 -5.48
CA PHE A 234 17.43 14.51 -5.04
C PHE A 234 18.86 13.99 -5.25
N GLN A 235 19.47 14.22 -6.42
CA GLN A 235 20.87 13.83 -6.66
C GLN A 235 21.84 14.52 -5.68
N ALA A 236 21.63 15.81 -5.40
CA ALA A 236 22.44 16.53 -4.43
C ALA A 236 22.30 15.92 -3.02
N ALA A 237 21.10 15.47 -2.63
CA ALA A 237 20.87 14.79 -1.37
C ALA A 237 21.53 13.41 -1.33
N VAL A 238 21.45 12.62 -2.42
CA VAL A 238 22.15 11.32 -2.55
C VAL A 238 23.66 11.48 -2.40
N GLN A 239 24.26 12.51 -3.00
CA GLN A 239 25.70 12.79 -2.87
C GLN A 239 26.15 13.15 -1.44
N GLN A 240 25.23 13.58 -0.59
CA GLN A 240 25.50 13.92 0.81
C GLN A 240 25.28 12.74 1.77
N LEU A 241 24.81 11.59 1.27
CA LEU A 241 24.64 10.42 2.12
C LEU A 241 25.99 9.97 2.69
N PRO A 242 26.07 9.72 4.01
CA PRO A 242 27.32 9.30 4.64
C PRO A 242 27.74 7.88 4.23
N ASN A 243 26.79 7.08 3.76
CA ASN A 243 26.98 5.72 3.30
C ASN A 243 26.46 5.58 1.86
N ALA A 244 26.93 4.55 1.16
CA ALA A 244 26.31 4.16 -0.10
C ALA A 244 24.83 3.81 0.10
N ILE A 245 24.06 3.83 -0.99
CA ILE A 245 22.67 3.34 -0.99
C ILE A 245 22.71 1.82 -0.83
N THR A 246 22.42 1.35 0.38
CA THR A 246 22.47 -0.07 0.76
C THR A 246 21.10 -0.69 1.06
N SER A 247 20.04 0.13 1.01
CA SER A 247 18.66 -0.31 1.17
C SER A 247 17.71 0.61 0.38
N ASP A 248 16.42 0.26 0.36
CA ASP A 248 15.35 1.11 -0.17
C ASP A 248 15.03 2.34 0.70
N ASP A 249 15.57 2.42 1.91
CA ASP A 249 15.45 3.58 2.80
C ASP A 249 16.79 4.29 3.06
N PRO A 250 17.47 4.84 2.02
CA PRO A 250 18.77 5.46 2.20
C PRO A 250 18.76 6.72 3.08
N PHE A 251 17.60 7.39 3.24
CA PHE A 251 17.46 8.60 4.05
C PHE A 251 16.85 8.35 5.45
N GLY A 252 16.62 7.08 5.82
CA GLY A 252 16.17 6.70 7.15
C GLY A 252 14.74 7.17 7.49
N ALA A 253 13.87 7.24 6.49
CA ALA A 253 12.46 7.63 6.64
C ALA A 253 11.70 6.72 7.62
N LEU A 254 12.00 5.41 7.65
CA LEU A 254 11.36 4.45 8.57
C LEU A 254 11.72 4.72 10.04
N ALA A 255 12.87 5.33 10.30
CA ALA A 255 13.32 5.66 11.65
C ALA A 255 12.72 6.99 12.16
N GLN A 256 12.04 7.76 11.31
CA GLN A 256 11.49 9.04 11.70
C GLN A 256 10.13 8.86 12.41
N PRO A 257 9.95 9.40 13.63
CA PRO A 257 8.73 9.24 14.43
C PRO A 257 7.48 9.92 13.85
N ALA A 258 7.56 10.54 12.67
CA ALA A 258 6.49 11.36 12.09
C ALA A 258 5.35 10.56 11.44
N GLN A 259 5.56 9.30 11.06
CA GLN A 259 4.61 8.59 10.18
C GLN A 259 3.31 8.14 10.86
N LEU A 260 3.23 8.09 12.19
CA LEU A 260 2.02 7.67 12.92
C LEU A 260 1.45 8.73 13.89
N VAL A 261 2.16 9.84 14.13
CA VAL A 261 1.72 10.87 15.08
C VAL A 261 0.58 11.72 14.50
N HIS A 262 0.42 11.76 13.17
CA HIS A 262 -0.66 12.51 12.50
C HIS A 262 -2.06 11.88 12.72
N GLN A 263 -2.13 10.57 13.03
CA GLN A 263 -3.40 9.89 13.36
C GLN A 263 -4.04 10.44 14.63
N SER A 264 -3.24 10.93 15.59
CA SER A 264 -3.77 11.57 16.79
C SER A 264 -4.44 12.90 16.48
N LEU A 265 -3.85 13.71 15.58
CA LEU A 265 -4.31 15.07 15.31
C LEU A 265 -5.57 15.12 14.43
N TRP A 266 -5.72 14.23 13.44
CA TRP A 266 -6.95 14.19 12.64
C TRP A 266 -8.14 13.62 13.41
N THR A 267 -7.92 12.55 14.19
CA THR A 267 -8.97 11.98 15.04
C THR A 267 -9.36 12.95 16.16
N LEU A 268 -8.40 13.65 16.78
CA LEU A 268 -8.68 14.68 17.78
C LEU A 268 -9.33 15.93 17.16
N ALA A 269 -8.92 16.38 15.98
CA ALA A 269 -9.50 17.56 15.34
C ALA A 269 -10.94 17.31 14.90
N LEU A 270 -11.20 16.16 14.26
CA LEU A 270 -12.56 15.77 13.87
C LEU A 270 -13.43 15.48 15.10
N ALA A 271 -12.92 14.75 16.10
CA ALA A 271 -13.64 14.50 17.35
C ALA A 271 -13.92 15.81 18.10
N SER A 272 -12.96 16.73 18.18
CA SER A 272 -13.14 18.05 18.79
C SER A 272 -14.17 18.89 18.03
N LYS A 273 -14.19 18.82 16.69
CA LYS A 273 -15.14 19.56 15.85
C LYS A 273 -16.56 19.00 15.97
N VAL A 274 -16.72 17.68 15.97
CA VAL A 274 -17.99 17.00 16.20
C VAL A 274 -18.50 17.28 17.61
N PHE A 275 -17.65 17.13 18.63
CA PHE A 275 -18.03 17.37 20.02
C PHE A 275 -18.39 18.83 20.28
N SER A 276 -17.62 19.78 19.74
CA SER A 276 -17.93 21.22 19.86
C SER A 276 -19.24 21.58 19.15
N SER A 277 -19.53 20.97 18.00
CA SER A 277 -20.81 21.16 17.29
C SER A 277 -21.99 20.62 18.09
N ILE A 278 -21.86 19.44 18.71
CA ILE A 278 -22.91 18.86 19.55
C ILE A 278 -23.18 19.75 20.76
N LEU A 279 -22.13 20.22 21.45
CA LEU A 279 -22.28 21.11 22.60
C LEU A 279 -22.93 22.44 22.22
N ALA A 280 -22.54 23.04 21.09
CA ALA A 280 -23.15 24.27 20.59
C ALA A 280 -24.64 24.07 20.26
N ASP A 281 -25.00 22.94 19.67
CA ASP A 281 -26.38 22.63 19.32
C ASP A 281 -27.27 22.33 20.54
N ILE A 282 -26.73 21.65 21.56
CA ILE A 282 -27.40 21.44 22.85
C ILE A 282 -27.60 22.78 23.57
N ALA A 283 -26.58 23.62 23.64
CA ALA A 283 -26.65 24.94 24.27
C ALA A 283 -27.66 25.86 23.57
N SER A 284 -27.89 25.65 22.27
CA SER A 284 -28.86 26.38 21.47
C SER A 284 -30.29 25.79 21.52
N GLY A 285 -30.52 24.74 22.32
CA GLY A 285 -31.83 24.10 22.47
C GLY A 285 -32.33 23.35 21.23
N LYS A 286 -31.44 22.92 20.34
CA LYS A 286 -31.85 22.17 19.14
C LYS A 286 -32.41 20.79 19.51
N SER A 287 -33.38 20.33 18.72
CA SER A 287 -33.92 18.97 18.87
C SER A 287 -32.88 17.90 18.49
N ALA A 288 -33.04 16.68 19.02
CA ALA A 288 -32.15 15.56 18.71
C ALA A 288 -32.01 15.30 17.19
N ALA A 289 -33.09 15.43 16.42
CA ALA A 289 -33.06 15.27 14.98
C ALA A 289 -32.18 16.33 14.26
N GLN A 290 -32.19 17.57 14.76
CA GLN A 290 -31.36 18.66 14.23
C GLN A 290 -29.88 18.49 14.60
N ILE A 291 -29.60 18.03 15.82
CA ILE A 291 -28.23 17.69 16.27
C ILE A 291 -27.64 16.59 15.37
N VAL A 292 -28.39 15.52 15.14
CA VAL A 292 -27.96 14.41 14.27
C VAL A 292 -27.72 14.86 12.83
N ALA A 293 -28.57 15.75 12.30
CA ALA A 293 -28.38 16.32 10.97
C ALA A 293 -27.11 17.19 10.88
N GLY A 294 -26.83 18.00 11.90
CA GLY A 294 -25.61 18.81 12.00
C GLY A 294 -24.34 17.95 12.04
N VAL A 295 -24.35 16.87 12.84
CA VAL A 295 -23.23 15.91 12.89
C VAL A 295 -23.02 15.21 11.55
N ARG A 296 -24.10 14.80 10.86
CA ARG A 296 -24.00 14.18 9.53
C ARG A 296 -23.41 15.11 8.47
N ALA A 297 -23.69 16.40 8.54
CA ALA A 297 -23.14 17.40 7.62
C ALA A 297 -21.64 17.66 7.82
N LEU A 298 -21.09 17.31 8.99
CA LEU A 298 -19.66 17.41 9.31
C LEU A 298 -18.87 16.16 8.90
N LEU A 299 -19.56 15.07 8.54
CA LEU A 299 -18.93 13.87 8.01
C LEU A 299 -18.75 14.03 6.49
N PRO A 300 -17.58 13.69 5.92
CA PRO A 300 -17.36 13.78 4.49
C PRO A 300 -18.33 12.85 3.76
N THR A 301 -19.13 13.41 2.85
CA THR A 301 -19.95 12.64 1.90
C THR A 301 -19.11 12.32 0.67
N THR A 302 -18.68 11.08 0.51
CA THR A 302 -18.01 10.63 -0.71
C THR A 302 -19.04 10.44 -1.83
N LYS A 303 -18.96 11.27 -2.86
CA LYS A 303 -19.57 10.98 -4.16
C LYS A 303 -18.57 10.16 -4.97
N PHE A 304 -18.87 8.88 -5.16
CA PHE A 304 -18.16 8.03 -6.10
C PHE A 304 -18.45 8.52 -7.53
N VAL A 305 -17.42 8.97 -8.24
CA VAL A 305 -17.45 9.09 -9.70
C VAL A 305 -16.80 7.82 -10.22
N HIS A 306 -17.62 6.86 -10.63
CA HIS A 306 -17.18 5.70 -11.40
C HIS A 306 -16.89 6.19 -12.83
N ASP A 307 -15.64 6.08 -13.27
CA ASP A 307 -15.26 6.25 -14.67
C ASP A 307 -14.69 4.89 -15.16
N PRO A 308 -15.32 4.20 -16.12
CA PRO A 308 -14.90 2.87 -16.54
C PRO A 308 -13.82 3.00 -17.61
N LEU A 309 -12.57 3.22 -17.19
CA LEU A 309 -11.42 2.86 -18.03
C LEU A 309 -10.96 1.48 -17.58
N ILE A 310 -11.21 0.49 -18.43
CA ILE A 310 -10.80 -0.90 -18.25
C ILE A 310 -9.27 -0.93 -18.38
N GLY A 311 -8.59 -0.97 -17.24
CA GLY A 311 -7.15 -1.23 -17.14
C GLY A 311 -6.79 -2.60 -17.71
N ARG A 312 -5.54 -2.78 -18.10
CA ARG A 312 -5.06 -4.08 -18.61
C ARG A 312 -4.99 -5.08 -17.47
N SER A 313 -5.85 -6.10 -17.50
CA SER A 313 -5.84 -7.22 -16.55
C SER A 313 -4.70 -8.19 -16.88
N GLU A 314 -3.48 -7.84 -16.49
CA GLU A 314 -2.31 -8.72 -16.52
C GLU A 314 -1.73 -8.82 -15.10
N SER A 315 -1.10 -9.97 -14.77
CA SER A 315 -0.44 -10.23 -13.49
C SER A 315 0.61 -9.16 -13.18
N ARG A 316 0.61 -8.63 -11.95
CA ARG A 316 1.44 -7.51 -11.47
C ARG A 316 2.38 -7.92 -10.35
N ARG A 317 2.92 -9.13 -10.52
CA ARG A 317 3.59 -9.86 -9.45
C ARG A 317 4.79 -9.09 -8.85
N LEU A 318 4.67 -8.71 -7.59
CA LEU A 318 5.78 -8.26 -6.76
C LEU A 318 6.79 -9.40 -6.60
N VAL A 319 8.06 -9.19 -6.96
CA VAL A 319 9.13 -10.18 -6.78
C VAL A 319 10.41 -9.56 -6.21
N PRO A 320 11.23 -10.31 -5.45
CA PRO A 320 12.56 -9.85 -5.10
C PRO A 320 13.40 -9.62 -6.37
N PRO A 321 14.34 -8.66 -6.36
CA PRO A 321 15.21 -8.45 -7.50
C PRO A 321 15.99 -9.74 -7.82
N HIS A 322 16.12 -10.04 -9.11
CA HIS A 322 17.01 -11.10 -9.55
C HIS A 322 18.45 -10.74 -9.14
N LYS A 323 19.09 -11.57 -8.30
CA LYS A 323 20.53 -11.45 -8.08
C LYS A 323 21.21 -11.56 -9.45
N ALA A 324 21.83 -10.48 -9.92
CA ALA A 324 22.74 -10.53 -11.05
C ALA A 324 23.75 -11.67 -10.78
N ARG A 325 23.81 -12.63 -11.71
CA ARG A 325 24.77 -13.74 -11.65
C ARG A 325 26.14 -13.29 -12.12
#